data_AF-A0A7C6Y075-F1
#
_entry.id   AF-A0A7C6Y075-F1
#
_cell.length_a   1.000
_cell.length_b   1.000
_cell.length_c   1.000
_cell.angle_alpha   90.00
_cell.angle_beta   90.00
_cell.angle_gamma   90.00
#
_symmetry.space_group_name_H-M   'P 1'
#
loop_
_entity.id
_entity.type
_entity.pdbx_description
1 polymer ?
#
loop_
_entity_poly.entity_id
_entity_poly.type
_entity_poly.pdbx_seq_one_letter_code
_entity_poly.pdbx_strand_id
1 'polypeptide(L)'
;ALVLFFVFLKDGFSPWRAFGYGVFHSVSAFCNAGFGLIGNKSLLPYVTNIPLNLTLMILTIWGGIGFSVWSNLAAWFRSRLSRRQKRKERLSLHSRLALVTTGILIVVGALLFLVFEWNNPNTLGPLSRGDRVLASFFQSVTLRTTGFSTVEQTALTSPSILLSIVWFMIGGSPGGTAGGMKTVTISILICTVWATLKGKSETHVFGRTIPSLALRKALTIVTLFVGLAFGMTALLAITERSYAPSFFQLIFEVCSALSTVGISQNLTPLLTIPGQIIIMVCMLIGRLGPISLVLALVTRHKKTEGLVRYSEEDVMIG
;
A
#
# COMPACT_ATOMS: atom_id res chain seq x y z
N ALA A 1 -8.63 2.61 19.97
CA ALA A 1 -9.77 2.12 20.76
C ALA A 1 -10.56 3.25 21.43
N LEU A 2 -10.01 4.01 22.40
CA LEU A 2 -10.78 4.99 23.18
C LEU A 2 -11.48 6.08 22.35
N VAL A 3 -10.79 6.69 21.39
CA VAL A 3 -11.40 7.70 20.51
C VAL A 3 -12.55 7.09 19.69
N LEU A 4 -12.35 5.90 19.13
CA LEU A 4 -13.38 5.18 18.37
C LEU A 4 -14.57 4.76 19.24
N PHE A 5 -14.32 4.36 20.49
CA PHE A 5 -15.36 4.06 21.47
C PHE A 5 -16.30 5.24 21.67
N PHE A 6 -15.76 6.45 21.90
CA PHE A 6 -16.60 7.65 22.06
C PHE A 6 -17.36 8.00 20.79
N VAL A 7 -16.78 7.75 19.61
CA VAL A 7 -17.49 7.94 18.35
C VAL A 7 -18.68 6.99 18.23
N PHE A 8 -18.49 5.69 18.46
CA PHE A 8 -19.57 4.71 18.36
C PHE A 8 -20.61 4.88 19.49
N LEU A 9 -20.20 5.36 20.66
CA LEU A 9 -21.13 5.67 21.75
C LEU A 9 -22.07 6.83 21.36
N LYS A 10 -21.53 7.88 20.72
CA LYS A 10 -22.33 9.01 20.22
C LYS A 10 -23.29 8.61 19.11
N ASP A 11 -22.96 7.55 18.38
CA ASP A 11 -23.77 7.01 17.28
C ASP A 11 -24.91 6.09 17.76
N GLY A 12 -25.11 5.98 19.08
CA GLY A 12 -26.24 5.27 19.69
C GLY A 12 -26.01 3.79 19.98
N PHE A 13 -24.79 3.28 19.81
CA PHE A 13 -24.47 1.90 20.19
C PHE A 13 -24.41 1.74 21.72
N SER A 14 -24.82 0.56 22.21
CA SER A 14 -24.69 0.25 23.63
C SER A 14 -23.21 0.31 24.06
N PRO A 15 -22.89 0.71 25.31
CA PRO A 15 -21.50 0.89 25.75
C PRO A 15 -20.62 -0.35 25.50
N TRP A 16 -21.16 -1.54 25.72
CA TRP A 16 -20.44 -2.79 25.48
C TRP A 16 -20.14 -3.02 24.00
N ARG A 17 -21.12 -2.77 23.11
CA ARG A 17 -20.93 -2.89 21.66
C ARG A 17 -19.98 -1.82 21.12
N ALA A 18 -20.13 -0.57 21.55
CA ALA A 18 -19.25 0.53 21.18
C ALA A 18 -17.79 0.23 21.55
N PHE A 19 -17.54 -0.39 22.70
CA PHE A 19 -16.19 -0.78 23.11
C PHE A 19 -15.63 -1.88 22.22
N GLY A 20 -16.40 -2.94 21.97
CA GLY A 20 -16.02 -4.01 21.06
C GLY A 20 -15.70 -3.50 19.65
N TYR A 21 -16.54 -2.61 19.10
CA TYR A 21 -16.32 -1.99 17.80
C TYR A 21 -15.07 -1.11 17.79
N GLY A 22 -14.86 -0.30 18.84
CA GLY A 22 -13.69 0.56 18.96
C GLY A 22 -12.37 -0.21 19.06
N VAL A 23 -12.35 -1.36 19.75
CA VAL A 23 -11.18 -2.24 19.81
C VAL A 23 -10.96 -2.93 18.47
N PHE A 24 -11.99 -3.56 17.89
CA PHE A 24 -11.89 -4.29 16.64
C PHE A 24 -11.37 -3.43 15.49
N HIS A 25 -11.99 -2.25 15.25
CA HIS A 25 -11.56 -1.35 14.19
C HIS A 25 -10.15 -0.81 14.44
N SER A 26 -9.73 -0.63 15.70
CA SER A 26 -8.36 -0.18 15.97
C SER A 26 -7.30 -1.23 15.68
N VAL A 27 -7.57 -2.50 16.01
CA VAL A 27 -6.67 -3.61 15.67
C VAL A 27 -6.66 -3.83 14.16
N SER A 28 -7.83 -3.84 13.52
CA SER A 28 -7.97 -3.98 12.06
C SER A 28 -7.22 -2.87 11.31
N ALA A 29 -7.36 -1.61 11.74
CA ALA A 29 -6.67 -0.47 11.15
C ALA A 29 -5.15 -0.54 11.30
N PHE A 30 -4.65 -0.89 12.49
CA PHE A 30 -3.21 -1.01 12.75
C PHE A 30 -2.58 -2.20 12.03
N CYS A 31 -3.32 -3.31 11.93
CA CYS A 31 -2.87 -4.50 11.21
C CYS A 31 -3.06 -4.39 9.69
N ASN A 32 -3.58 -3.27 9.18
CA ASN A 32 -3.85 -3.07 7.75
C ASN A 32 -4.75 -4.18 7.18
N ALA A 33 -5.78 -4.56 7.94
CA ALA A 33 -6.59 -5.74 7.67
C ALA A 33 -7.87 -5.45 6.86
N GLY A 34 -8.44 -4.25 6.97
CA GLY A 34 -9.62 -3.84 6.21
C GLY A 34 -10.96 -4.40 6.66
N PHE A 35 -10.98 -5.30 7.64
CA PHE A 35 -12.23 -5.84 8.17
C PHE A 35 -12.96 -4.80 9.03
N GLY A 36 -14.22 -4.55 8.69
CA GLY A 36 -15.13 -3.70 9.46
C GLY A 36 -16.32 -4.51 9.98
N LEU A 37 -16.85 -4.09 11.13
CA LEU A 37 -18.10 -4.67 11.68
C LEU A 37 -19.35 -3.90 11.23
N ILE A 38 -19.15 -2.77 10.55
CA ILE A 38 -20.21 -1.83 10.16
C ILE A 38 -20.78 -2.29 8.80
N GLY A 39 -21.48 -3.42 8.84
CA GLY A 39 -22.27 -3.96 7.73
C GLY A 39 -21.56 -4.03 6.36
N ASN A 40 -22.34 -4.09 5.29
CA ASN A 40 -21.84 -4.26 3.92
C ASN A 40 -21.28 -2.98 3.29
N LYS A 41 -21.43 -1.82 3.96
CA LYS A 41 -21.02 -0.50 3.46
C LYS A 41 -19.73 0.02 4.12
N SER A 42 -19.01 -0.81 4.88
CA SER A 42 -17.74 -0.43 5.52
C SER A 42 -17.87 0.91 6.28
N LEU A 43 -17.10 1.94 5.92
CA LEU A 43 -17.10 3.26 6.57
C LEU A 43 -17.77 4.36 5.75
N LEU A 44 -18.51 4.02 4.68
CA LEU A 44 -19.30 4.97 3.90
C LEU A 44 -20.22 5.86 4.76
N PRO A 45 -20.86 5.39 5.85
CA PRO A 45 -21.67 6.28 6.69
C PRO A 45 -20.87 7.34 7.46
N TYR A 46 -19.55 7.15 7.61
CA TYR A 46 -18.68 7.97 8.47
C TYR A 46 -17.73 8.88 7.68
N VAL A 47 -18.02 9.18 6.40
CA VAL A 47 -17.15 10.03 5.55
C VAL A 47 -16.82 11.38 6.20
N THR A 48 -17.79 11.98 6.87
CA THR A 48 -17.67 13.31 7.51
C THR A 48 -17.18 13.24 8.96
N ASN A 49 -17.03 12.03 9.53
CA ASN A 49 -16.64 11.86 10.93
C ASN A 49 -15.12 12.04 11.10
N ILE A 50 -14.72 13.28 11.38
CA ILE A 50 -13.31 13.68 11.53
C ILE A 50 -12.56 12.81 12.55
N PRO A 51 -13.05 12.62 13.80
CA PRO A 51 -12.32 11.81 14.79
C PRO A 51 -12.09 10.36 14.34
N LEU A 52 -13.06 9.74 13.69
CA LEU A 52 -12.96 8.36 13.21
C LEU A 52 -11.93 8.26 12.08
N ASN A 53 -12.07 9.09 11.04
CA ASN A 53 -11.20 9.05 9.87
C ASN A 53 -9.75 9.38 10.22
N LEU A 54 -9.51 10.39 11.04
CA LEU A 54 -8.15 10.71 11.52
C LEU A 54 -7.54 9.56 12.33
N THR A 55 -8.32 8.96 13.24
CA THR A 55 -7.82 7.86 14.08
C THR A 55 -7.41 6.66 13.22
N LEU A 56 -8.24 6.27 12.26
CA LEU A 56 -7.95 5.13 11.37
C LEU A 56 -6.77 5.42 10.45
N MET A 57 -6.72 6.60 9.82
CA MET A 57 -5.59 6.99 8.98
C MET A 57 -4.27 6.95 9.76
N ILE A 58 -4.24 7.49 10.97
CA ILE A 58 -3.07 7.46 11.85
C ILE A 58 -2.69 6.00 12.13
N LEU A 59 -3.62 5.18 12.64
CA LEU A 59 -3.33 3.78 12.98
C LEU A 59 -2.76 2.99 11.79
N THR A 60 -3.32 3.17 10.60
CA THR A 60 -2.87 2.48 9.40
C THR A 60 -1.51 2.99 8.90
N ILE A 61 -1.26 4.30 8.94
CA ILE A 61 0.07 4.83 8.60
C ILE A 61 1.11 4.25 9.57
N TRP A 62 0.81 4.24 10.86
CA TRP A 62 1.72 3.73 11.88
C TRP A 62 1.94 2.21 11.80
N GLY A 63 0.92 1.42 11.45
CA GLY A 63 1.03 -0.02 11.23
C GLY A 63 1.73 -0.40 9.93
N GLY A 64 1.53 0.42 8.88
CA GLY A 64 2.18 0.25 7.58
C GLY A 64 3.65 0.70 7.54
N ILE A 65 4.07 1.54 8.49
CA ILE A 65 5.48 1.89 8.69
C ILE A 65 6.18 0.77 9.46
N GLY A 66 7.29 0.26 8.94
CA GLY A 66 7.95 -0.91 9.51
C GLY A 66 8.54 -0.70 10.90
N PHE A 67 8.62 -1.78 11.68
CA PHE A 67 9.13 -1.75 13.06
C PHE A 67 10.59 -1.23 13.15
N SER A 68 11.39 -1.45 12.10
CA SER A 68 12.74 -0.89 11.97
C SER A 68 12.74 0.64 11.92
N VAL A 69 11.71 1.25 11.34
CA VAL A 69 11.55 2.71 11.27
C VAL A 69 11.10 3.24 12.63
N TRP A 70 10.20 2.52 13.31
CA TRP A 70 9.78 2.85 14.67
C TRP A 70 10.95 2.93 15.65
N SER A 71 11.77 1.88 15.71
CA SER A 71 12.91 1.83 16.63
C SER A 71 13.94 2.92 16.32
N ASN A 72 14.20 3.18 15.04
CA ASN A 72 15.10 4.24 14.60
C ASN A 72 14.56 5.64 14.92
N LEU A 73 13.25 5.86 14.71
CA LEU A 73 12.58 7.12 15.02
C LEU A 73 12.54 7.37 16.53
N ALA A 74 12.30 6.34 17.34
CA ALA A 74 12.33 6.42 18.80
C ALA A 74 13.73 6.76 19.32
N ALA A 75 14.78 6.11 18.80
CA ALA A 75 16.17 6.44 19.13
C ALA A 75 16.52 7.88 18.74
N TRP A 76 16.12 8.30 17.55
CA TRP A 76 16.29 9.66 17.06
C TRP A 76 15.60 10.70 17.96
N PHE A 77 14.32 10.48 18.31
CA PHE A 77 13.56 11.37 19.19
C PHE A 77 14.18 11.46 20.59
N ARG A 78 14.56 10.32 21.20
CA ARG A 78 15.22 10.30 22.52
C ARG A 78 16.53 11.08 22.51
N SER A 79 17.33 10.93 21.47
CA SER A 79 18.61 11.65 21.33
C SER A 79 18.42 13.17 21.19
N ARG A 80 17.26 13.62 20.73
CA ARG A 80 16.94 15.04 20.55
C ARG A 80 16.31 15.66 21.80
N LEU A 81 15.58 14.87 22.57
CA LEU A 81 14.96 15.30 23.83
C LEU A 81 15.96 15.27 25.01
N SER A 82 16.93 14.37 24.98
CA SER A 82 17.96 14.26 26.02
C SER A 82 19.04 15.33 25.84
N ARG A 83 19.08 16.33 26.73
CA ARG A 83 20.15 17.34 26.80
C ARG A 83 21.53 16.75 27.17
N ARG A 84 21.57 15.51 27.67
CA ARG A 84 22.80 14.80 28.10
C ARG A 84 23.55 14.11 26.95
N GLN A 85 22.88 13.84 25.84
CA GLN A 85 23.46 13.03 24.76
C GLN A 85 24.20 13.94 23.76
N LYS A 86 25.53 14.00 23.86
CA LYS A 86 26.39 14.86 23.02
C LYS A 86 26.32 14.52 21.52
N ARG A 87 25.94 13.28 21.16
CA ARG A 87 25.85 12.83 19.77
C ARG A 87 24.38 12.58 19.39
N LYS A 88 23.84 13.41 18.52
CA LYS A 88 22.49 13.25 17.95
C LYS A 88 22.49 12.06 17.00
N GLU A 89 21.63 11.07 17.27
CA GLU A 89 21.39 9.95 16.38
C GLU A 89 20.88 10.48 15.03
N ARG A 90 21.31 9.88 13.92
CA ARG A 90 20.82 10.24 12.58
C ARG A 90 19.85 9.17 12.11
N LEU A 91 18.76 9.60 11.46
CA LEU A 91 17.84 8.66 10.82
C LEU A 91 18.59 7.80 9.80
N SER A 92 18.33 6.50 9.82
CA SER A 92 18.90 5.59 8.83
C SER A 92 18.38 5.92 7.42
N LEU A 93 19.16 5.59 6.37
CA LEU A 93 18.73 5.77 4.98
C LEU A 93 17.36 5.12 4.74
N HIS A 94 17.20 3.90 5.24
CA HIS A 94 15.97 3.13 5.15
C HIS A 94 14.77 3.87 5.75
N SER A 95 14.91 4.34 7.00
CA SER A 95 13.83 5.08 7.69
C SER A 95 13.49 6.38 6.99
N ARG A 96 14.52 7.11 6.52
CA ARG A 96 14.32 8.37 5.80
C ARG A 96 13.63 8.17 4.46
N LEU A 97 14.03 7.15 3.70
CA LEU A 97 13.36 6.76 2.46
C LEU A 97 11.90 6.39 2.72
N ALA A 98 11.64 5.50 3.69
CA ALA A 98 10.29 5.03 4.01
C ALA A 98 9.34 6.17 4.42
N LEU A 99 9.79 7.08 5.29
CA LEU A 99 8.99 8.21 5.76
C LEU A 99 8.74 9.24 4.66
N VAL A 100 9.76 9.60 3.89
CA VAL A 100 9.64 10.60 2.82
C VAL A 100 8.72 10.08 1.72
N THR A 101 8.90 8.83 1.25
CA THR A 101 8.05 8.31 0.17
C THR A 101 6.63 8.02 0.62
N THR A 102 6.41 7.58 1.86
CA THR A 102 5.05 7.45 2.41
C THR A 102 4.36 8.81 2.47
N GLY A 103 5.05 9.85 2.95
CA GLY A 103 4.49 11.21 2.99
C GLY A 103 4.15 11.75 1.60
N ILE A 104 5.06 11.60 0.63
CA ILE A 104 4.82 12.01 -0.77
C ILE A 104 3.63 11.26 -1.36
N LEU A 105 3.55 9.93 -1.19
CA LEU A 105 2.47 9.12 -1.76
C LEU A 105 1.10 9.47 -1.17
N ILE A 106 1.03 9.80 0.12
CA ILE A 106 -0.23 10.23 0.76
C ILE A 106 -0.67 11.59 0.22
N VAL A 107 0.26 12.56 0.15
CA VAL A 107 -0.08 13.91 -0.31
C VAL A 107 -0.43 13.91 -1.79
N VAL A 108 0.41 13.31 -2.64
CA VAL A 108 0.18 13.26 -4.09
C VAL A 108 -1.05 12.43 -4.41
N GLY A 109 -1.27 11.30 -3.74
CA GLY A 109 -2.45 10.47 -3.96
C GLY A 109 -3.74 11.20 -3.56
N ALA A 110 -3.74 11.90 -2.43
CA ALA A 110 -4.88 12.70 -2.00
C ALA A 110 -5.17 13.84 -2.98
N LEU A 111 -4.14 14.56 -3.45
CA LEU A 111 -4.31 15.65 -4.41
C LEU A 111 -4.84 15.16 -5.76
N LEU A 112 -4.27 14.09 -6.32
CA LEU A 112 -4.71 13.53 -7.59
C LEU A 112 -6.15 13.01 -7.49
N PHE A 113 -6.47 12.28 -6.42
CA PHE A 113 -7.84 11.80 -6.20
C PHE A 113 -8.84 12.96 -6.03
N LEU A 114 -8.45 13.99 -5.29
CA LEU A 114 -9.27 15.18 -5.10
C LEU A 114 -9.57 15.89 -6.44
N VAL A 115 -8.57 16.01 -7.31
CA VAL A 115 -8.73 16.62 -8.64
C VAL A 115 -9.63 15.77 -9.54
N PHE A 116 -9.42 14.45 -9.57
CA PHE A 116 -10.19 13.55 -10.45
C PHE A 116 -11.66 13.41 -10.02
N GLU A 117 -11.94 13.41 -8.72
CA GLU A 117 -13.28 13.20 -8.19
C GLU A 117 -14.00 14.51 -7.79
N TRP A 118 -13.38 15.68 -7.94
CA TRP A 118 -13.90 16.96 -7.43
C TRP A 118 -15.37 17.24 -7.81
N ASN A 119 -15.73 16.89 -9.05
CA ASN A 119 -17.05 17.13 -9.62
C ASN A 119 -17.89 15.86 -9.75
N ASN A 120 -17.41 14.70 -9.30
CA ASN A 120 -18.17 13.46 -9.45
C ASN A 120 -19.35 13.43 -8.45
N PRO A 121 -20.61 13.47 -8.92
CA PRO A 121 -21.78 13.53 -8.05
C PRO A 121 -21.99 12.27 -7.22
N ASN A 122 -21.40 11.15 -7.61
CA ASN A 122 -21.57 9.86 -6.93
C ASN A 122 -20.54 9.62 -5.81
N THR A 123 -19.56 10.53 -5.65
CA THR A 123 -18.45 10.37 -4.69
C THR A 123 -18.24 11.65 -3.87
N LEU A 124 -17.36 12.57 -4.31
CA LEU A 124 -16.98 13.78 -3.57
C LEU A 124 -17.89 14.99 -3.86
N GLY A 125 -18.61 14.99 -4.98
CA GLY A 125 -19.46 16.10 -5.42
C GLY A 125 -20.47 16.58 -4.37
N PRO A 126 -21.20 15.69 -3.67
CA PRO A 126 -22.18 16.09 -2.65
C PRO A 126 -21.54 16.61 -1.34
N LEU A 127 -20.25 16.37 -1.12
CA LEU A 127 -19.59 16.70 0.14
C LEU A 127 -19.20 18.17 0.24
N SER A 128 -19.14 18.69 1.47
CA SER A 128 -18.60 20.02 1.74
C SER A 128 -17.12 20.10 1.37
N ARG A 129 -16.58 21.30 1.12
CA ARG A 129 -15.17 21.48 0.71
C ARG A 129 -14.18 20.85 1.70
N GLY A 130 -14.45 20.94 3.00
CA GLY A 130 -13.61 20.33 4.04
C GLY A 130 -13.70 18.80 4.05
N ASP A 131 -14.90 18.26 3.89
CA ASP A 131 -15.14 16.81 3.86
C ASP A 131 -14.55 16.16 2.61
N ARG A 132 -14.51 16.87 1.47
CA ARG A 132 -13.82 16.40 0.26
C ARG A 132 -12.34 16.17 0.51
N VAL A 133 -11.69 17.10 1.21
CA VAL A 133 -10.27 16.96 1.56
C VAL A 133 -10.06 15.79 2.51
N LEU A 134 -10.91 15.65 3.54
CA LEU A 134 -10.83 14.52 4.46
C LEU A 134 -11.00 13.18 3.73
N ALA A 135 -12.01 13.08 2.86
CA ALA A 135 -12.28 11.89 2.07
C ALA A 135 -11.15 11.57 1.08
N SER A 136 -10.53 12.58 0.45
CA SER A 136 -9.40 12.36 -0.46
C SER A 136 -8.14 11.88 0.28
N PHE A 137 -7.86 12.43 1.46
CA PHE A 137 -6.76 11.93 2.30
C PHE A 137 -7.04 10.52 2.79
N PHE A 138 -8.28 10.25 3.23
CA PHE A 138 -8.67 8.91 3.65
C PHE A 138 -8.50 7.91 2.51
N GLN A 139 -9.01 8.22 1.31
CA GLN A 139 -8.83 7.36 0.14
C GLN A 139 -7.35 7.10 -0.14
N SER A 140 -6.50 8.14 -0.16
CA SER A 140 -5.07 7.96 -0.44
C SER A 140 -4.36 7.07 0.59
N VAL A 141 -4.75 7.13 1.86
CA VAL A 141 -4.23 6.23 2.91
C VAL A 141 -4.82 4.84 2.73
N THR A 142 -6.11 4.76 2.40
CA THR A 142 -6.86 3.54 2.22
C THR A 142 -6.28 2.64 1.12
N LEU A 143 -5.92 3.24 -0.01
CA LEU A 143 -5.29 2.56 -1.14
C LEU A 143 -3.95 1.92 -0.76
N ARG A 144 -3.29 2.35 0.32
CA ARG A 144 -2.04 1.78 0.83
C ARG A 144 -2.27 0.68 1.87
N THR A 145 -3.10 -0.28 1.48
CA THR A 145 -3.42 -1.52 2.21
C THR A 145 -4.26 -1.35 3.49
N THR A 146 -5.19 -0.39 3.54
CA THR A 146 -6.04 -0.24 4.75
C THR A 146 -7.32 -1.06 4.66
N GLY A 147 -7.93 -1.13 3.48
CA GLY A 147 -9.14 -1.92 3.20
C GLY A 147 -10.47 -1.30 3.61
N PHE A 148 -10.47 -0.14 4.29
CA PHE A 148 -11.70 0.58 4.59
C PHE A 148 -12.11 1.50 3.44
N SER A 149 -13.39 1.51 3.07
CA SER A 149 -13.94 2.44 2.09
C SER A 149 -14.82 3.48 2.78
N THR A 150 -14.53 4.75 2.55
CA THR A 150 -15.42 5.89 2.87
C THR A 150 -16.07 6.48 1.62
N VAL A 151 -15.57 6.12 0.43
CA VAL A 151 -16.12 6.52 -0.86
C VAL A 151 -16.55 5.27 -1.62
N GLU A 152 -17.62 5.39 -2.41
CA GLU A 152 -18.16 4.29 -3.21
C GLU A 152 -17.17 3.95 -4.33
N GLN A 153 -16.64 2.73 -4.31
CA GLN A 153 -15.54 2.34 -5.19
C GLN A 153 -16.04 1.95 -6.59
N THR A 154 -17.30 1.52 -6.68
CA THR A 154 -17.96 1.22 -7.96
C THR A 154 -18.24 2.45 -8.81
N ALA A 155 -18.30 3.63 -8.18
CA ALA A 155 -18.66 4.90 -8.81
C ALA A 155 -17.44 5.80 -9.12
N LEU A 156 -16.22 5.28 -8.99
CA LEU A 156 -14.99 6.00 -9.29
C LEU A 156 -14.85 6.26 -10.80
N THR A 157 -14.30 7.42 -11.15
CA THR A 157 -13.92 7.73 -12.53
C THR A 157 -12.74 6.87 -13.00
N SER A 158 -12.60 6.63 -14.30
CA SER A 158 -11.50 5.82 -14.85
C SER A 158 -10.10 6.32 -14.43
N PRO A 159 -9.80 7.65 -14.37
CA PRO A 159 -8.53 8.14 -13.85
C PRO A 159 -8.30 7.77 -12.37
N SER A 160 -9.33 7.83 -11.52
CA SER A 160 -9.26 7.45 -10.12
C SER A 160 -9.04 5.94 -9.93
N ILE A 161 -9.62 5.12 -10.81
CA ILE A 161 -9.39 3.67 -10.84
C ILE A 161 -7.94 3.38 -11.19
N LEU A 162 -7.40 4.03 -12.24
CA LEU A 162 -6.00 3.89 -12.63
C LEU A 162 -5.04 4.34 -11.51
N LEU A 163 -5.34 5.47 -10.88
CA LEU A 163 -4.61 5.96 -9.71
C LEU A 163 -4.61 4.92 -8.59
N SER A 164 -5.77 4.33 -8.31
CA SER A 164 -5.94 3.31 -7.28
C SER A 164 -5.09 2.07 -7.56
N ILE A 165 -5.08 1.57 -8.80
CA ILE A 165 -4.26 0.42 -9.21
C ILE A 165 -2.78 0.70 -8.96
N VAL A 166 -2.27 1.86 -9.38
CA VAL A 166 -0.86 2.24 -9.15
C VAL A 166 -0.56 2.36 -7.66
N TRP A 167 -1.46 2.93 -6.86
CA TRP A 167 -1.26 3.03 -5.41
C TRP A 167 -1.33 1.67 -4.70
N PHE A 168 -2.18 0.74 -5.14
CA PHE A 168 -2.22 -0.63 -4.62
C PHE A 168 -0.87 -1.30 -4.80
N MET A 169 -0.32 -1.22 -6.01
CA MET A 169 0.99 -1.78 -6.32
C MET A 169 2.08 -1.28 -5.37
N ILE A 170 2.05 0.02 -5.03
CA ILE A 170 2.96 0.65 -4.07
C ILE A 170 2.40 0.54 -2.64
N GLY A 171 2.63 -0.60 -2.01
CA GLY A 171 2.16 -0.91 -0.66
C GLY A 171 2.92 -0.17 0.45
N GLY A 172 2.99 -0.80 1.63
CA GLY A 172 3.64 -0.20 2.80
C GLY A 172 5.15 -0.41 2.88
N SER A 173 5.74 -0.06 4.02
CA SER A 173 7.19 -0.12 4.20
C SER A 173 7.67 -1.51 4.63
N PRO A 174 8.94 -1.89 4.36
CA PRO A 174 9.47 -3.18 4.81
C PRO A 174 9.41 -3.31 6.34
N GLY A 175 9.02 -4.50 6.83
CA GLY A 175 8.87 -4.77 8.27
C GLY A 175 7.60 -4.18 8.90
N GLY A 176 6.65 -3.72 8.09
CA GLY A 176 5.29 -3.32 8.52
C GLY A 176 4.24 -4.39 8.19
N THR A 177 2.99 -4.10 8.54
CA THR A 177 1.85 -5.03 8.35
C THR A 177 1.25 -5.00 6.94
N ALA A 178 1.65 -4.04 6.11
CA ALA A 178 1.12 -3.84 4.76
C ALA A 178 1.71 -4.83 3.73
N GLY A 179 0.90 -5.27 2.77
CA GLY A 179 1.30 -6.06 1.60
C GLY A 179 1.87 -5.22 0.46
N GLY A 180 1.96 -5.83 -0.74
CA GLY A 180 2.36 -5.17 -1.98
C GLY A 180 3.87 -4.91 -2.12
N MET A 181 4.25 -4.20 -3.18
CA MET A 181 5.64 -3.78 -3.37
C MET A 181 6.00 -2.74 -2.32
N LYS A 182 7.13 -2.94 -1.66
CA LYS A 182 7.51 -2.08 -0.54
C LYS A 182 7.87 -0.68 -1.04
N THR A 183 7.48 0.34 -0.27
CA THR A 183 7.78 1.75 -0.58
C THR A 183 9.25 1.97 -0.92
N VAL A 184 10.15 1.43 -0.11
CA VAL A 184 11.62 1.58 -0.26
C VAL A 184 12.11 0.98 -1.58
N THR A 185 11.51 -0.10 -2.06
CA THR A 185 11.84 -0.72 -3.35
C THR A 185 11.61 0.26 -4.49
N ILE A 186 10.44 0.90 -4.48
CA ILE A 186 10.06 1.91 -5.48
C ILE A 186 10.92 3.17 -5.33
N SER A 187 11.18 3.61 -4.10
CA SER A 187 12.07 4.75 -3.84
C SER A 187 13.45 4.56 -4.46
N ILE A 188 14.04 3.37 -4.32
CA ILE A 188 15.36 3.04 -4.87
C ILE A 188 15.33 3.15 -6.39
N LEU A 189 14.35 2.55 -7.05
CA LEU A 189 14.24 2.58 -8.51
C LEU A 189 14.07 4.00 -9.05
N ILE A 190 13.17 4.80 -8.46
CA ILE A 190 12.98 6.21 -8.85
C ILE A 190 14.28 7.00 -8.67
N CYS A 191 14.97 6.83 -7.53
CA CYS A 191 16.23 7.52 -7.29
C CYS A 191 17.31 7.11 -8.29
N THR A 192 17.37 5.83 -8.66
CA THR A 192 18.33 5.31 -9.63
C THR A 192 18.03 5.85 -11.02
N VAL A 193 16.79 5.79 -11.50
CA VAL A 193 16.40 6.38 -12.80
C VAL A 193 16.79 7.86 -12.84
N TRP A 194 16.50 8.61 -11.77
CA TRP A 194 16.88 10.01 -11.67
C TRP A 194 18.40 10.25 -11.65
N ALA A 195 19.18 9.36 -11.03
CA ALA A 195 20.64 9.42 -11.05
C ALA A 195 21.21 9.13 -12.44
N THR A 196 20.66 8.13 -13.14
CA THR A 196 21.02 7.76 -14.52
C THR A 196 20.72 8.90 -15.48
N LEU A 197 19.54 9.53 -15.38
CA LEU A 197 19.20 10.71 -16.19
C LEU A 197 20.14 11.90 -15.96
N LYS A 198 20.80 11.96 -14.80
CA LYS A 198 21.83 12.97 -14.48
C LYS A 198 23.25 12.53 -14.85
N GLY A 199 23.41 11.40 -15.54
CA GLY A 199 24.72 10.86 -15.95
C GLY A 199 25.58 10.37 -14.78
N LYS A 200 24.98 10.03 -13.63
CA LYS A 200 25.74 9.52 -12.47
C LYS A 200 25.83 8.00 -12.52
N SER A 201 27.04 7.46 -12.39
CA SER A 201 27.29 6.02 -12.31
C SER A 201 26.80 5.40 -11.00
N GLU A 202 26.78 6.18 -9.91
CA GLU A 202 26.30 5.74 -8.61
C GLU A 202 25.06 6.51 -8.15
N THR A 203 24.11 5.79 -7.54
CA THR A 203 22.92 6.39 -6.93
C THR A 203 23.22 6.83 -5.50
N HIS A 204 23.43 8.13 -5.28
CA HIS A 204 23.58 8.70 -3.95
C HIS A 204 22.27 9.32 -3.46
N VAL A 205 21.82 8.92 -2.27
CA VAL A 205 20.61 9.45 -1.63
C VAL A 205 20.91 9.81 -0.18
N PHE A 206 20.52 11.02 0.25
CA PHE A 206 20.77 11.54 1.59
C PHE A 206 22.22 11.41 2.09
N GLY A 207 23.20 11.54 1.18
CA GLY A 207 24.62 11.43 1.48
C GLY A 207 25.12 10.00 1.67
N ARG A 208 24.41 8.98 1.17
CA ARG A 208 24.88 7.58 1.13
C ARG A 208 24.64 6.95 -0.24
N THR A 209 25.51 6.03 -0.65
CA THR A 209 25.36 5.26 -1.89
C THR A 209 24.44 4.06 -1.69
N ILE A 210 23.56 3.79 -2.65
CA ILE A 210 22.74 2.58 -2.69
C ILE A 210 23.54 1.47 -3.39
N PRO A 211 23.71 0.28 -2.78
CA PRO A 211 24.40 -0.83 -3.40
C PRO A 211 23.68 -1.34 -4.67
N SER A 212 24.44 -1.72 -5.70
CA SER A 212 23.90 -2.30 -6.95
C SER A 212 23.07 -3.56 -6.74
N LEU A 213 23.41 -4.37 -5.72
CA LEU A 213 22.61 -5.54 -5.33
C LEU A 213 21.20 -5.15 -4.87
N ALA A 214 21.03 -4.02 -4.18
CA ALA A 214 19.73 -3.53 -3.75
C ALA A 214 18.88 -3.10 -4.95
N LEU A 215 19.50 -2.47 -5.96
CA LEU A 215 18.86 -2.12 -7.22
C LEU A 215 18.39 -3.36 -7.99
N ARG A 216 19.26 -4.35 -8.18
CA ARG A 216 18.91 -5.60 -8.88
C ARG A 216 17.75 -6.32 -8.20
N LYS A 217 17.79 -6.44 -6.87
CA LYS A 217 16.67 -6.98 -6.09
C LYS A 217 15.39 -6.18 -6.28
N ALA A 218 15.48 -4.85 -6.27
CA ALA A 218 14.31 -3.99 -6.46
C ALA A 218 13.67 -4.18 -7.84
N LEU A 219 14.49 -4.22 -8.89
CA LEU A 219 14.03 -4.49 -10.25
C LEU A 219 13.34 -5.86 -10.34
N THR A 220 13.94 -6.91 -9.77
CA THR A 220 13.33 -8.25 -9.73
C THR A 220 11.97 -8.25 -9.03
N ILE A 221 11.81 -7.55 -7.89
CA ILE A 221 10.51 -7.45 -7.20
C ILE A 221 9.47 -6.83 -8.14
N VAL A 222 9.81 -5.70 -8.76
CA VAL A 222 8.86 -4.96 -9.60
C VAL A 222 8.45 -5.76 -10.82
N THR A 223 9.41 -6.34 -11.54
CA THR A 223 9.13 -7.16 -12.72
C THR A 223 8.25 -8.36 -12.38
N LEU A 224 8.55 -9.08 -11.30
CA LEU A 224 7.73 -10.21 -10.85
C LEU A 224 6.32 -9.77 -10.45
N PHE A 225 6.20 -8.67 -9.70
CA PHE A 225 4.90 -8.17 -9.25
C PHE A 225 4.01 -7.75 -10.42
N VAL A 226 4.57 -6.99 -11.37
CA VAL A 226 3.88 -6.55 -12.59
C VAL A 226 3.46 -7.77 -13.42
N GLY A 227 4.39 -8.71 -13.67
CA GLY A 227 4.09 -9.94 -14.41
C GLY A 227 2.98 -10.77 -13.78
N LEU A 228 3.01 -10.93 -12.45
CA LEU A 228 1.95 -11.62 -11.70
C LEU A 228 0.60 -10.88 -11.79
N ALA A 229 0.60 -9.55 -11.66
CA ALA A 229 -0.64 -8.77 -11.76
C ALA A 229 -1.32 -8.94 -13.11
N PHE A 230 -0.57 -8.83 -14.21
CA PHE A 230 -1.11 -9.03 -15.55
C PHE A 230 -1.51 -10.49 -15.81
N GLY A 231 -0.67 -11.45 -15.41
CA GLY A 231 -0.95 -12.89 -15.58
C GLY A 231 -2.22 -13.33 -14.84
N MET A 232 -2.39 -12.92 -13.59
CA MET A 232 -3.57 -13.25 -12.79
C MET A 232 -4.82 -12.53 -13.29
N THR A 233 -4.68 -11.30 -13.81
CA THR A 233 -5.80 -10.59 -14.47
C THR A 233 -6.26 -11.32 -15.73
N ALA A 234 -5.34 -11.82 -16.55
CA ALA A 234 -5.67 -12.60 -17.73
C ALA A 234 -6.36 -13.92 -17.38
N LEU A 235 -5.90 -14.62 -16.34
CA LEU A 235 -6.56 -15.83 -15.84
C LEU A 235 -7.99 -15.53 -15.35
N LEU A 236 -8.16 -14.45 -14.58
CA LEU A 236 -9.47 -14.05 -14.07
C LEU A 236 -10.43 -13.64 -15.20
N ALA A 237 -9.91 -13.00 -16.25
CA ALA A 237 -10.70 -12.66 -17.45
C ALA A 237 -11.24 -13.89 -18.18
N ILE A 238 -10.52 -15.02 -18.13
CA ILE A 238 -10.97 -16.29 -18.72
C ILE A 238 -12.05 -16.93 -17.87
N THR A 239 -11.90 -16.93 -16.54
CA THR A 239 -12.84 -17.59 -15.61
C THR A 239 -14.14 -16.82 -15.45
N GLU A 240 -14.09 -15.48 -15.46
CA GLU A 240 -15.25 -14.61 -15.22
C GLU A 240 -15.97 -14.18 -16.52
N ARG A 241 -15.82 -14.95 -17.61
CA ARG A 241 -16.45 -14.65 -18.91
C ARG A 241 -17.96 -14.44 -18.84
N SER A 242 -18.65 -15.17 -17.95
CA SER A 242 -20.10 -15.12 -17.81
C SER A 242 -20.62 -13.76 -17.31
N TYR A 243 -19.83 -13.05 -16.51
CA TYR A 243 -20.17 -11.73 -15.98
C TYR A 243 -19.65 -10.58 -16.86
N ALA A 244 -18.70 -10.87 -17.77
CA ALA A 244 -18.04 -9.93 -18.67
C ALA A 244 -17.60 -8.60 -17.98
N PRO A 245 -16.88 -8.66 -16.84
CA PRO A 245 -16.42 -7.46 -16.16
C PRO A 245 -15.43 -6.67 -17.02
N SER A 246 -15.37 -5.36 -16.79
CA SER A 246 -14.38 -4.52 -17.48
C SER A 246 -12.95 -4.93 -17.08
N PHE A 247 -12.00 -4.76 -18.00
CA PHE A 247 -10.58 -5.02 -17.70
C PHE A 247 -10.08 -4.22 -16.50
N PHE A 248 -10.55 -2.97 -16.35
CA PHE A 248 -10.23 -2.11 -15.20
C PHE A 248 -10.73 -2.68 -13.87
N GLN A 249 -11.91 -3.30 -13.83
CA GLN A 249 -12.42 -3.97 -12.63
C GLN A 249 -11.59 -5.20 -12.27
N LEU A 250 -11.22 -6.01 -13.27
CA LEU A 250 -10.43 -7.22 -13.06
C LEU A 250 -9.03 -6.91 -12.51
N ILE A 251 -8.31 -5.97 -13.15
CA ILE A 251 -6.98 -5.59 -12.67
C ILE A 251 -7.05 -4.87 -11.31
N PHE A 252 -8.12 -4.13 -11.03
CA PHE A 252 -8.35 -3.53 -9.72
C PHE A 252 -8.48 -4.59 -8.62
N GLU A 253 -9.29 -5.63 -8.83
CA GLU A 253 -9.41 -6.76 -7.90
C GLU A 253 -8.09 -7.50 -7.72
N VAL A 254 -7.41 -7.82 -8.82
CA VAL A 254 -6.15 -8.59 -8.78
C VAL A 254 -5.05 -7.79 -8.07
N CYS A 255 -4.89 -6.50 -8.37
CA CYS A 255 -3.92 -5.65 -7.69
C CYS A 255 -4.29 -5.43 -6.21
N SER A 256 -5.58 -5.26 -5.89
CA SER A 256 -6.05 -5.19 -4.51
C SER A 256 -5.72 -6.47 -3.75
N ALA A 257 -5.95 -7.64 -4.35
CA ALA A 257 -5.62 -8.94 -3.75
C ALA A 257 -4.10 -9.15 -3.58
N LEU A 258 -3.32 -8.94 -4.65
CA LEU A 258 -1.85 -9.08 -4.62
C LEU A 258 -1.16 -8.10 -3.67
N SER A 259 -1.76 -6.93 -3.43
CA SER A 259 -1.23 -5.98 -2.45
C SER A 259 -1.89 -6.08 -1.08
N THR A 260 -2.79 -7.05 -0.90
CA THR A 260 -3.60 -7.25 0.32
C THR A 260 -4.27 -5.97 0.78
N VAL A 261 -4.90 -5.25 -0.15
CA VAL A 261 -5.54 -3.96 0.13
C VAL A 261 -6.93 -4.15 0.70
N GLY A 262 -7.73 -5.07 0.16
CA GLY A 262 -9.04 -5.41 0.70
C GLY A 262 -10.18 -4.51 0.23
N ILE A 263 -9.96 -3.69 -0.81
CA ILE A 263 -10.99 -2.88 -1.45
C ILE A 263 -11.42 -3.56 -2.75
N SER A 264 -12.71 -3.50 -3.05
CA SER A 264 -13.31 -4.12 -4.23
C SER A 264 -14.22 -3.13 -4.96
N GLN A 265 -14.37 -3.29 -6.28
CA GLN A 265 -15.45 -2.66 -7.05
C GLN A 265 -16.70 -3.56 -7.08
N ASN A 266 -16.99 -4.21 -5.95
CA ASN A 266 -18.10 -5.12 -5.76
C ASN A 266 -18.09 -6.35 -6.69
N LEU A 267 -16.91 -6.75 -7.19
CA LEU A 267 -16.75 -7.97 -7.99
C LEU A 267 -16.50 -9.19 -7.10
N THR A 268 -15.87 -9.03 -5.93
CA THR A 268 -15.55 -10.13 -5.00
C THR A 268 -16.73 -11.06 -4.67
N PRO A 269 -17.95 -10.58 -4.34
CA PRO A 269 -19.08 -11.47 -4.03
C PRO A 269 -19.65 -12.20 -5.25
N LEU A 270 -19.28 -11.80 -6.48
CA LEU A 270 -19.79 -12.33 -7.73
C LEU A 270 -18.82 -13.33 -8.39
N LEU A 271 -17.64 -13.54 -7.81
CA LEU A 271 -16.60 -14.40 -8.37
C LEU A 271 -17.05 -15.86 -8.43
N THR A 272 -16.77 -16.50 -9.56
CA THR A 272 -16.87 -17.96 -9.70
C THR A 272 -15.91 -18.69 -8.75
N ILE A 273 -16.16 -19.97 -8.47
CA ILE A 273 -15.26 -20.78 -7.61
C ILE A 273 -13.81 -20.76 -8.13
N PRO A 274 -13.52 -20.95 -9.43
CA PRO A 274 -12.16 -20.77 -9.96
C PRO A 274 -11.60 -19.35 -9.73
N GLY A 275 -12.41 -18.30 -9.94
CA GLY A 275 -12.01 -16.92 -9.68
C GLY A 275 -11.66 -16.65 -8.21
N GLN A 276 -12.43 -17.22 -7.28
CA GLN A 276 -12.14 -17.15 -5.85
C GLN A 276 -10.79 -17.80 -5.50
N ILE A 277 -10.46 -18.95 -6.11
CA ILE A 277 -9.16 -19.61 -5.91
C ILE A 277 -8.01 -18.72 -6.42
N ILE A 278 -8.16 -18.11 -7.60
CA ILE A 278 -7.18 -17.18 -8.16
C ILE A 278 -6.93 -16.02 -7.19
N ILE A 279 -7.99 -15.40 -6.67
CA ILE A 279 -7.88 -14.29 -5.71
C ILE A 279 -7.27 -14.74 -4.38
N MET A 280 -7.62 -15.93 -3.86
CA MET A 280 -6.99 -16.48 -2.65
C MET A 280 -5.48 -16.66 -2.82
N VAL A 281 -5.04 -17.19 -3.97
CA VAL A 281 -3.62 -17.32 -4.30
C VAL A 281 -2.96 -15.94 -4.39
N CYS A 282 -3.59 -14.96 -5.04
CA CYS A 282 -3.09 -13.58 -5.08
C CYS A 282 -2.88 -13.00 -3.67
N MET A 283 -3.85 -13.16 -2.77
CA MET A 283 -3.74 -12.67 -1.38
C MET A 283 -2.56 -13.33 -0.64
N LEU A 284 -2.38 -14.64 -0.81
CA LEU A 284 -1.29 -15.38 -0.18
C LEU A 284 0.08 -14.92 -0.70
N ILE A 285 0.25 -14.83 -2.03
CA ILE A 285 1.49 -14.36 -2.67
C ILE A 285 1.79 -12.93 -2.22
N GLY A 286 0.77 -12.07 -2.20
CA GLY A 286 0.87 -10.69 -1.77
C GLY A 286 1.37 -10.53 -0.34
N ARG A 287 0.87 -11.37 0.57
CA ARG A 287 1.25 -11.34 1.99
C ARG A 287 2.65 -11.86 2.23
N LEU A 288 3.03 -12.95 1.59
CA LEU A 288 4.38 -13.55 1.70
C LEU A 288 5.44 -12.66 1.03
N GLY A 289 5.04 -11.90 0.02
CA GLY A 289 5.90 -11.10 -0.84
C GLY A 289 6.51 -11.96 -1.95
N PRO A 290 6.56 -11.45 -3.20
CA PRO A 290 6.97 -12.24 -4.37
C PRO A 290 8.40 -12.79 -4.24
N ILE A 291 9.31 -12.03 -3.62
CA ILE A 291 10.69 -12.50 -3.39
C ILE A 291 10.78 -13.62 -2.37
N SER A 292 10.00 -13.60 -1.29
CA SER A 292 10.07 -14.67 -0.29
C SER A 292 9.58 -15.99 -0.88
N LEU A 293 8.54 -15.93 -1.72
CA LEU A 293 8.05 -17.08 -2.46
C LEU A 293 9.08 -17.59 -3.46
N VAL A 294 9.67 -16.69 -4.26
CA VAL A 294 10.72 -17.07 -5.20
C VAL A 294 11.93 -17.64 -4.47
N LEU A 295 12.41 -17.04 -3.39
CA LEU A 295 13.52 -17.60 -2.62
C LEU A 295 13.18 -18.98 -2.03
N ALA A 296 11.96 -19.18 -1.52
CA ALA A 296 11.52 -20.47 -1.00
C ALA A 296 11.48 -21.56 -2.09
N LEU A 297 11.10 -21.20 -3.32
CA LEU A 297 11.12 -22.10 -4.47
C LEU A 297 12.54 -22.32 -5.02
N VAL A 298 13.39 -21.29 -4.95
CA VAL A 298 14.76 -21.27 -5.48
C VAL A 298 15.79 -21.83 -4.50
N THR A 299 15.41 -22.19 -3.26
CA THR A 299 16.30 -22.75 -2.22
C THR A 299 17.04 -24.05 -2.60
N ARG A 300 16.93 -24.54 -3.85
CA ARG A 300 17.67 -25.70 -4.36
C ARG A 300 18.98 -25.42 -5.10
N HIS A 301 19.41 -24.17 -5.29
CA HIS A 301 20.73 -23.90 -5.90
C HIS A 301 21.64 -23.05 -5.02
N LYS A 302 22.23 -23.72 -4.01
CA LYS A 302 23.43 -23.23 -3.34
C LYS A 302 24.64 -23.48 -4.26
N LYS A 303 25.32 -22.38 -4.59
CA LYS A 303 26.77 -22.26 -4.87
C LYS A 303 27.36 -23.22 -5.90
N THR A 304 27.25 -22.81 -7.16
CA THR A 304 28.44 -22.74 -8.03
C THR A 304 28.69 -21.26 -8.26
N GLU A 305 29.32 -20.58 -7.29
CA GLU A 305 29.98 -19.32 -7.61
C GLU A 305 31.04 -19.68 -8.66
N GLY A 306 30.83 -19.20 -9.88
CA GLY A 306 31.58 -19.61 -11.05
C GLY A 306 33.08 -19.39 -10.84
N LEU A 307 33.82 -20.49 -10.80
CA LEU A 307 35.27 -20.52 -11.05
C LEU A 307 35.59 -20.06 -12.48
N VAL A 308 34.57 -19.94 -13.35
CA VAL A 308 34.66 -19.47 -14.73
C VAL A 308 33.70 -18.29 -14.91
N ARG A 309 34.23 -17.18 -15.41
CA ARG A 309 33.47 -15.98 -15.78
C ARG A 309 33.32 -15.97 -17.30
N TYR A 310 32.10 -15.81 -17.79
CA TYR A 310 31.84 -15.70 -19.23
C TYR A 310 32.30 -14.32 -19.74
N SER A 311 32.65 -14.23 -21.02
CA SER A 311 33.01 -12.95 -21.66
C SER A 311 31.82 -11.99 -21.60
N GLU A 312 32.11 -10.73 -21.32
CA GLU A 312 31.12 -9.66 -21.46
C GLU A 312 30.94 -9.38 -22.95
N GLU A 313 29.68 -9.23 -23.39
CA GLU A 313 29.32 -8.86 -24.74
C GLU A 313 28.32 -7.71 -24.65
N ASP A 314 28.55 -6.66 -25.42
CA ASP A 314 27.69 -5.49 -25.42
C ASP A 314 26.39 -5.82 -26.16
N VAL A 315 25.31 -5.94 -25.38
CA VAL A 315 23.96 -6.05 -25.93
C VAL A 315 23.42 -4.63 -26.06
N MET A 316 23.05 -4.24 -27.28
CA MET A 316 22.44 -2.94 -27.54
C MET A 316 21.10 -2.84 -26.82
N ILE A 317 21.00 -1.90 -25.89
CA ILE A 317 19.77 -1.59 -25.15
C ILE A 317 19.53 -0.09 -25.32
N GLY A 318 18.63 0.29 -26.24
CA GLY A 318 18.07 1.66 -26.36
C GLY A 318 19.06 2.76 -26.74
#